data_AF-A0AAV8XYL0-F1
#
_entry.id   AF-A0AAV8XYL0-F1
#
_cell.length_a   1.000
_cell.length_b   1.000
_cell.length_c   1.000
_cell.angle_alpha   90.00
_cell.angle_beta   90.00
_cell.angle_gamma   90.00
#
_symmetry.space_group_name_H-M   'P 1'
#
loop_
_entity.id
_entity.type
_entity.pdbx_description
1 polymer ?
#
loop_
_entity_poly.entity_id
_entity_poly.type
_entity_poly.pdbx_seq_one_letter_code
_entity_poly.pdbx_strand_id
1 'polypeptide(L)'
;MQSGFQSLACDIMEQMTIYQEGALEKLYRWAQNHCRNVDNPDIGPLVAKAMARLQDRPILFQYVIDEYCIYRRSILVGEFINALTRGGPSGNPAPIETRAHDIQIYVTDMLVWLNKAIPVEKQNLNLLILKEVNNKLVTV
;
A
#
# COMPACT_ATOMS: atom_id res chain seq x y z
N MET A 1 -5.62 -47.77 21.83
CA MET A 1 -4.61 -47.36 20.82
C MET A 1 -5.04 -46.17 19.98
N GLN A 2 -6.33 -45.95 19.67
CA GLN A 2 -6.80 -44.76 18.93
C GLN A 2 -6.58 -43.42 19.65
N SER A 3 -6.57 -43.39 20.98
CA SER A 3 -6.40 -42.16 21.78
C SER A 3 -5.01 -41.52 21.67
N GLY A 4 -3.94 -42.31 21.51
CA GLY A 4 -2.58 -41.80 21.39
C GLY A 4 -2.32 -41.07 20.06
N PHE A 5 -2.89 -41.58 18.96
CA PHE A 5 -2.81 -40.93 17.65
C PHE A 5 -3.62 -39.63 17.61
N GLN A 6 -4.75 -39.58 18.30
CA GLN A 6 -5.54 -38.36 18.44
C GLN A 6 -4.80 -37.28 19.24
N SER A 7 -4.12 -37.65 20.32
CA SER A 7 -3.31 -36.71 21.11
C SER A 7 -2.15 -36.14 20.28
N LEU A 8 -1.39 -37.01 19.59
CA LEU A 8 -0.28 -36.56 18.75
C LEU A 8 -0.77 -35.63 17.62
N ALA A 9 -1.91 -35.95 17.00
CA ALA A 9 -2.50 -35.09 15.99
C ALA A 9 -2.89 -33.71 16.55
N CYS A 10 -3.40 -33.67 17.78
CA CYS A 10 -3.74 -32.42 18.46
C CYS A 10 -2.49 -31.57 18.72
N ASP A 11 -1.44 -32.18 19.27
CA ASP A 11 -0.16 -31.51 19.53
C ASP A 11 0.44 -30.91 18.25
N ILE A 12 0.37 -31.65 17.14
CA ILE A 12 0.84 -31.17 15.83
C ILE A 12 0.01 -29.97 15.36
N MET A 13 -1.32 -30.01 15.47
CA MET A 13 -2.19 -28.89 15.08
C MET A 13 -1.92 -27.64 15.92
N GLU A 14 -1.66 -27.79 17.22
CA GLU A 14 -1.28 -26.68 18.10
C GLU A 14 0.04 -26.07 17.68
N GLN A 15 1.07 -26.89 17.42
CA GLN A 15 2.37 -26.39 16.94
C GLN A 15 2.23 -25.67 15.59
N MET A 16 1.46 -26.24 14.65
CA MET A 16 1.19 -25.59 13.36
C MET A 16 0.53 -24.23 13.53
N THR A 17 -0.42 -24.11 14.46
CA THR A 17 -1.11 -22.85 14.76
C THR A 17 -0.12 -21.79 15.26
N ILE A 18 0.74 -22.15 16.21
CA ILE A 18 1.78 -21.25 16.74
C ILE A 18 2.70 -20.74 15.62
N TYR A 19 3.18 -21.63 14.74
CA TYR A 19 4.04 -21.23 13.63
C TYR A 19 3.32 -20.34 12.62
N GLN A 20 2.04 -20.61 12.34
CA GLN A 20 1.23 -19.81 11.42
C GLN A 20 0.99 -18.41 11.97
N GLU A 21 0.65 -18.28 13.25
CA GLU A 21 0.46 -16.99 13.91
C GLU A 21 1.77 -16.18 13.95
N GLY A 22 2.88 -16.80 14.32
CA GLY A 22 4.19 -16.14 14.32
C GLY A 22 4.66 -15.72 12.93
N ALA A 23 4.36 -16.51 11.89
CA ALA A 23 4.66 -16.14 10.51
C ALA A 23 3.78 -14.97 10.03
N LEU A 24 2.49 -14.97 10.40
CA LEU A 24 1.55 -13.91 10.08
C LEU A 24 1.95 -12.59 10.75
N GLU A 25 2.38 -12.62 12.01
CA GLU A 25 2.86 -11.43 12.71
C GLU A 25 4.10 -10.82 12.01
N LYS A 26 5.06 -11.66 11.61
CA LYS A 26 6.24 -11.22 10.84
C LYS A 26 5.84 -10.60 9.51
N LEU A 27 4.91 -11.22 8.79
CA LEU A 27 4.39 -10.71 7.52
C LEU A 27 3.71 -9.35 7.70
N TYR A 28 2.86 -9.23 8.72
CA TYR A 28 2.18 -7.98 9.08
C TYR A 28 3.19 -6.86 9.38
N ARG A 29 4.16 -7.10 10.29
CA ARG A 29 5.19 -6.11 10.63
C ARG A 29 6.02 -5.69 9.41
N TRP A 30 6.36 -6.65 8.55
CA TRP A 30 7.07 -6.36 7.31
C TRP A 30 6.23 -5.50 6.37
N ALA A 31 4.95 -5.86 6.14
CA ALA A 31 4.05 -5.11 5.27
C ALA A 31 3.81 -3.69 5.78
N GLN A 32 3.60 -3.50 7.09
CA GLN A 32 3.43 -2.19 7.71
C GLN A 32 4.64 -1.27 7.43
N ASN A 33 5.86 -1.77 7.56
CA ASN A 33 7.08 -0.98 7.33
C ASN A 33 7.36 -0.62 5.86
N HIS A 34 6.85 -1.42 4.93
CA HIS A 34 7.17 -1.30 3.50
C HIS A 34 6.01 -0.77 2.64
N CYS A 35 4.78 -0.74 3.16
CA CYS A 35 3.61 -0.25 2.42
C CYS A 35 3.79 1.17 1.89
N ARG A 36 4.56 2.01 2.59
CA ARG A 36 4.94 3.37 2.19
C ARG A 36 5.70 3.47 0.86
N ASN A 37 6.41 2.41 0.46
CA ASN A 37 7.27 2.37 -0.73
C ASN A 37 6.66 1.46 -1.82
N VAL A 38 5.33 1.45 -1.97
CA VAL A 38 4.63 0.60 -2.94
C VAL A 38 4.97 0.93 -4.41
N ASP A 39 5.40 2.16 -4.65
CA ASP A 39 5.88 2.68 -5.93
C ASP A 39 7.31 2.24 -6.28
N ASN A 40 8.05 1.66 -5.32
CA ASN A 40 9.37 1.11 -5.59
C ASN A 40 9.25 -0.18 -6.44
N PRO A 41 9.93 -0.28 -7.61
CA PRO A 41 9.81 -1.43 -8.51
C PRO A 41 10.21 -2.79 -7.90
N ASP A 42 11.16 -2.79 -6.96
CA ASP A 42 11.70 -4.01 -6.35
C ASP A 42 10.83 -4.46 -5.16
N ILE A 43 10.32 -3.50 -4.39
CA ILE A 43 9.59 -3.76 -3.13
C ILE A 43 8.08 -3.85 -3.38
N GLY A 44 7.53 -3.05 -4.28
CA GLY A 44 6.10 -2.96 -4.58
C GLY A 44 5.44 -4.32 -4.84
N PRO A 45 6.00 -5.19 -5.71
CA PRO A 45 5.45 -6.53 -5.95
C PRO A 45 5.44 -7.42 -4.68
N LEU A 46 6.45 -7.31 -3.82
CA LEU A 46 6.51 -8.07 -2.58
C LEU A 46 5.47 -7.57 -1.57
N VAL A 47 5.26 -6.24 -1.50
CA VAL A 47 4.21 -5.62 -0.69
C VAL A 47 2.83 -6.07 -1.17
N ALA A 48 2.57 -6.03 -2.48
CA ALA A 48 1.31 -6.50 -3.07
C ALA A 48 1.01 -7.96 -2.66
N LYS A 49 2.02 -8.83 -2.77
CA LYS A 49 1.90 -10.24 -2.37
C LYS A 49 1.65 -10.42 -0.87
N ALA A 50 2.32 -9.65 -0.02
CA ALA A 50 2.06 -9.66 1.42
C ALA A 50 0.64 -9.19 1.75
N MET A 51 0.18 -8.11 1.11
CA MET A 51 -1.16 -7.58 1.28
C MET A 51 -2.24 -8.56 0.83
N ALA A 52 -2.04 -9.24 -0.31
CA ALA A 52 -2.96 -10.28 -0.79
C ALA A 52 -3.15 -11.41 0.24
N ARG A 53 -2.11 -11.78 1.00
CA ARG A 53 -2.20 -12.76 2.09
C ARG A 53 -2.87 -12.20 3.33
N LEU A 54 -2.62 -10.92 3.65
CA LEU A 54 -3.25 -10.25 4.78
C LEU A 54 -4.76 -10.03 4.58
N GLN A 55 -5.27 -10.02 3.34
CA GLN A 55 -6.71 -9.89 3.08
C GLN A 55 -7.55 -11.01 3.72
N ASP A 56 -6.98 -12.19 3.99
CA ASP A 56 -7.67 -13.27 4.72
C ASP A 56 -7.76 -13.00 6.24
N ARG A 57 -7.19 -11.87 6.68
CA ARG A 57 -7.14 -11.35 8.06
C ARG A 57 -7.48 -9.86 8.06
N PRO A 58 -8.78 -9.50 7.90
CA PRO A 58 -9.21 -8.15 7.55
C PRO A 58 -8.75 -7.07 8.53
N ILE A 59 -8.64 -7.37 9.82
CA ILE A 59 -8.17 -6.43 10.84
C ILE A 59 -6.71 -6.03 10.59
N LEU A 60 -5.82 -7.01 10.35
CA LEU A 60 -4.40 -6.75 10.08
C LEU A 60 -4.21 -6.03 8.76
N PHE A 61 -4.97 -6.43 7.73
CA PHE A 61 -4.98 -5.73 6.44
C PHE A 61 -5.39 -4.26 6.60
N GLN A 62 -6.45 -3.99 7.36
CA GLN A 62 -6.92 -2.63 7.62
C GLN A 62 -5.83 -1.77 8.28
N TYR A 63 -5.13 -2.30 9.29
CA TYR A 63 -4.05 -1.57 9.95
C TYR A 63 -2.92 -1.17 8.99
N VAL A 64 -2.55 -2.05 8.06
CA VAL A 64 -1.53 -1.71 7.05
C VAL A 64 -2.05 -0.67 6.05
N ILE A 65 -3.32 -0.75 5.65
CA ILE A 65 -3.95 0.25 4.77
C ILE A 65 -4.06 1.61 5.45
N ASP A 66 -4.40 1.65 6.73
CA ASP A 66 -4.50 2.91 7.49
C ASP A 66 -3.13 3.59 7.58
N GLU A 67 -2.08 2.83 7.90
CA GLU A 67 -0.70 3.32 7.94
C GLU A 67 -0.25 3.85 6.56
N TYR A 68 -0.54 3.08 5.50
CA TYR A 68 -0.29 3.51 4.13
C TYR A 68 -0.99 4.84 3.79
N CYS A 69 -2.27 4.98 4.14
CA CYS A 69 -3.06 6.18 3.88
C CYS A 69 -2.50 7.40 4.62
N ILE A 70 -2.06 7.23 5.87
CA ILE A 70 -1.41 8.29 6.66
C ILE A 70 -0.14 8.76 5.95
N TYR A 71 0.71 7.82 5.54
CA TYR A 71 1.96 8.14 4.84
C TYR A 71 1.72 8.84 3.50
N ARG A 72 0.87 8.27 2.63
CA ARG A 72 0.58 8.84 1.31
C ARG A 72 -0.04 10.23 1.39
N ARG A 73 -0.94 10.46 2.36
CA ARG A 73 -1.51 11.79 2.59
C ARG A 73 -0.42 12.81 2.89
N SER A 74 0.54 12.47 3.75
CA SER A 74 1.66 13.36 4.09
C SER A 74 2.50 13.72 2.85
N ILE A 75 2.82 12.72 2.02
CA ILE A 75 3.55 12.92 0.76
C ILE A 75 2.76 13.82 -0.20
N LEU A 76 1.50 13.52 -0.49
CA LEU A 76 0.67 14.30 -1.42
C LEU A 76 0.50 15.76 -0.98
N VAL A 77 0.29 15.99 0.32
CA VAL A 77 0.19 17.35 0.86
C VAL A 77 1.51 18.08 0.66
N GLY A 78 2.65 17.43 0.94
CA GLY A 78 3.97 18.00 0.70
C GLY A 78 4.23 18.32 -0.76
N GLU A 79 3.90 17.40 -1.68
CA GLU A 79 4.04 17.61 -3.12
C GLU A 79 3.13 18.72 -3.63
N PHE A 80 1.91 18.83 -3.11
CA PHE A 80 0.99 19.91 -3.48
C PHE A 80 1.52 21.27 -3.02
N ILE A 81 1.98 21.38 -1.77
CA ILE A 81 2.61 22.62 -1.27
C ILE A 81 3.84 22.98 -2.09
N ASN A 82 4.67 22.00 -2.47
CA ASN A 82 5.81 22.25 -3.34
C ASN A 82 5.36 22.75 -4.73
N ALA A 83 4.30 22.18 -5.32
CA ALA A 83 3.76 22.66 -6.58
C ALA A 83 3.19 24.09 -6.49
N LEU A 84 2.56 24.44 -5.36
CA LEU A 84 2.05 25.78 -5.10
C LEU A 84 3.18 26.81 -4.98
N THR A 85 4.20 26.50 -4.19
CA THR A 85 5.19 27.48 -3.70
C THR A 85 6.54 27.45 -4.42
N ARG A 86 6.98 26.27 -4.89
CA ARG A 86 8.30 26.05 -5.52
C ARG A 86 8.20 25.71 -7.01
N GLY A 87 7.07 25.15 -7.44
CA GLY A 87 6.91 24.63 -8.79
C GLY A 87 7.58 23.28 -8.97
N GLY A 88 7.81 22.88 -10.22
CA GLY A 88 8.44 21.61 -10.55
C GLY A 88 9.97 21.62 -10.40
N PRO A 89 10.65 20.52 -10.79
CA PRO A 89 12.11 20.42 -10.76
C PRO A 89 12.76 21.63 -11.44
N SER A 90 13.74 22.24 -10.77
CA SER A 90 14.41 23.47 -11.23
C SER A 90 13.48 24.67 -11.44
N GLY A 91 12.33 24.71 -10.75
CA GLY A 91 11.34 25.79 -10.86
C GLY A 91 10.47 25.71 -12.11
N ASN A 92 10.48 24.57 -12.82
CA ASN A 92 9.69 24.35 -14.02
C ASN A 92 8.76 23.12 -13.87
N PRO A 93 7.44 23.28 -14.02
CA PRO A 93 6.71 24.54 -14.24
C PRO A 93 6.81 25.48 -13.04
N ALA A 94 6.63 26.79 -13.27
CA ALA A 94 6.67 27.81 -12.22
C ALA A 94 5.61 27.54 -11.12
N PRO A 95 5.87 27.97 -9.87
CA PRO A 95 4.93 27.81 -8.77
C PRO A 95 3.52 28.28 -9.13
N ILE A 96 2.50 27.53 -8.75
CA ILE A 96 1.11 27.88 -9.08
C ILE A 96 0.71 29.23 -8.45
N GLU A 97 1.23 29.58 -7.28
CA GLU A 97 0.98 30.86 -6.60
C GLU A 97 1.39 32.09 -7.42
N THR A 98 2.31 31.95 -8.37
CA THR A 98 2.66 33.05 -9.29
C THR A 98 1.45 33.57 -10.08
N ARG A 99 0.43 32.72 -10.26
CA ARG A 99 -0.81 33.02 -10.99
C ARG A 99 -1.99 33.32 -10.07
N ALA A 100 -1.77 33.51 -8.77
CA ALA A 100 -2.83 33.77 -7.79
C ALA A 100 -3.64 35.07 -8.05
N HIS A 101 -3.11 35.99 -8.86
CA HIS A 101 -3.81 37.21 -9.28
C HIS A 101 -5.00 36.94 -10.21
N ASP A 102 -4.98 35.80 -10.94
CA ASP A 102 -6.09 35.33 -11.76
C ASP A 102 -6.70 34.08 -11.10
N ILE A 103 -7.84 34.26 -10.43
CA ILE A 103 -8.51 33.21 -9.66
C ILE A 103 -8.90 32.03 -10.55
N GLN A 104 -9.33 32.30 -11.79
CA GLN A 104 -9.77 31.25 -12.69
C GLN A 104 -8.60 30.35 -13.08
N ILE A 105 -7.46 30.95 -13.45
CA ILE A 105 -6.25 30.20 -13.79
C ILE A 105 -5.69 29.49 -12.56
N TYR A 106 -5.64 30.17 -11.41
CA TYR A 106 -5.10 29.62 -10.16
C TYR A 106 -5.84 28.34 -9.73
N VAL A 107 -7.18 28.36 -9.72
CA VAL A 107 -7.99 27.19 -9.41
C VAL A 107 -7.85 26.11 -10.48
N THR A 108 -7.81 26.50 -11.76
CA THR A 108 -7.62 25.55 -12.87
C THR A 108 -6.31 24.79 -12.72
N ASP A 109 -5.21 25.45 -12.37
CA ASP A 109 -3.91 24.80 -12.21
C ASP A 109 -3.84 23.88 -11.00
N MET A 110 -4.50 24.23 -9.89
CA MET A 110 -4.67 23.31 -8.75
C MET A 110 -5.42 22.04 -9.18
N LEU A 111 -6.51 22.20 -9.93
CA LEU A 111 -7.30 21.07 -10.42
C LEU A 111 -6.51 20.22 -11.43
N VAL A 112 -5.70 20.83 -12.28
CA VAL A 112 -4.80 20.11 -13.20
C VAL A 112 -3.76 19.32 -12.44
N TRP A 113 -3.16 19.89 -11.38
CA TRP A 113 -2.22 19.16 -10.52
C TRP A 113 -2.92 17.96 -9.86
N LEU A 114 -4.10 18.17 -9.28
CA LEU A 114 -4.88 17.11 -8.64
C LEU A 114 -5.26 16.00 -9.63
N ASN A 115 -5.69 16.37 -10.83
CA ASN A 115 -6.03 15.43 -11.90
C ASN A 115 -4.83 14.54 -12.29
N LYS A 116 -3.60 15.06 -12.24
CA LYS A 116 -2.38 14.28 -12.47
C LYS A 116 -2.01 13.37 -11.30
N ALA A 117 -2.27 13.78 -10.07
CA ALA A 117 -1.95 12.99 -8.87
C ALA A 117 -2.90 11.79 -8.68
N ILE A 118 -4.19 11.94 -9.00
CA ILE A 118 -5.21 10.91 -8.77
C ILE A 118 -4.88 9.55 -9.42
N PRO A 119 -4.49 9.46 -10.71
CA PRO A 119 -4.15 8.19 -11.34
C PRO A 119 -2.99 7.46 -10.66
N VAL A 120 -1.99 8.19 -10.17
CA VAL A 120 -0.82 7.63 -9.48
C VAL A 120 -1.27 6.98 -8.16
N GLU A 121 -2.04 7.69 -7.35
CA GLU A 121 -2.56 7.15 -6.09
C GLU A 121 -3.50 5.96 -6.32
N LYS A 122 -4.34 6.03 -7.35
CA LYS A 122 -5.21 4.92 -7.74
C LYS A 122 -4.39 3.69 -8.13
N GLN A 123 -3.33 3.86 -8.90
CA GLN A 123 -2.44 2.76 -9.27
C GLN A 123 -1.75 2.15 -8.04
N ASN A 124 -1.21 2.99 -7.16
CA ASN A 124 -0.56 2.54 -5.93
C ASN A 124 -1.53 1.77 -5.03
N LEU A 125 -2.76 2.25 -4.88
CA LEU A 125 -3.79 1.58 -4.10
C LEU A 125 -4.20 0.23 -4.72
N ASN A 126 -4.32 0.16 -6.05
CA ASN A 126 -4.62 -1.08 -6.75
C ASN A 126 -3.57 -2.17 -6.48
N LEU A 127 -2.28 -1.81 -6.37
CA LEU A 127 -1.23 -2.76 -6.02
C LEU A 127 -1.45 -3.41 -4.64
N LEU A 128 -2.11 -2.72 -3.70
CA LEU A 128 -2.35 -3.23 -2.35
C LEU A 128 -3.66 -4.02 -2.23
N ILE A 129 -4.70 -3.64 -2.99
CA ILE A 129 -6.05 -4.20 -2.85
C ILE A 129 -6.31 -5.37 -3.81
N LEU A 130 -5.64 -5.42 -4.96
CA LEU A 130 -5.87 -6.53 -5.88
C LEU A 130 -5.31 -7.83 -5.28
N LYS A 131 -6.20 -8.82 -5.09
CA LYS A 131 -5.74 -10.19 -4.83
C LYS A 131 -4.92 -10.64 -6.03
N GLU A 132 -3.75 -11.22 -5.79
CA GLU A 132 -3.08 -12.01 -6.82
C GLU A 132 -4.08 -13.05 -7.34
N VAL A 133 -4.57 -12.88 -8.57
CA VAL A 133 -5.29 -13.94 -9.27
C VAL A 133 -4.24 -14.98 -9.60
N ASN A 134 -4.18 -16.05 -8.80
CA ASN A 134 -3.30 -17.19 -9.06
C ASN A 134 -3.65 -17.81 -10.42
N ASN A 135 -2.95 -17.41 -11.48
CA ASN A 135 -2.91 -18.14 -12.74
C ASN A 135 -1.99 -19.38 -12.62
N LYS A 136 -2.24 -20.18 -11.58
CA LYS A 136 -1.70 -21.54 -11.45
C LYS A 136 -2.84 -22.53 -11.61
N LEU A 137 -3.33 -22.66 -12.84
CA LEU A 137 -4.07 -23.83 -13.26
C LEU A 137 -3.31 -24.50 -14.41
N VAL A 138 -2.77 -25.66 -14.06
CA VAL A 138 -2.40 -26.79 -14.93
C VAL A 138 -1.19 -26.59 -15.86
N THR A 139 -0.04 -27.05 -15.40
CA THR A 139 0.85 -27.83 -16.26
C THR A 139 1.27 -29.06 -15.44
N VAL A 140 0.45 -30.11 -15.60
CA VAL A 140 0.88 -31.49 -15.34
C VAL A 140 1.54 -31.98 -16.62
#